data_AF-A0A4Q9KTM3-F1
#
_entry.id   AF-A0A4Q9KTM3-F1
#
_cell.length_a   1.000
_cell.length_b   1.000
_cell.length_c   1.000
_cell.angle_alpha   90.00
_cell.angle_beta   90.00
_cell.angle_gamma   90.00
#
_symmetry.space_group_name_H-M   'P 1'
#
loop_
_entity.id
_entity.type
_entity.pdbx_description
1 polymer ?
#
loop_
_entity_poly.entity_id
_entity_poly.type
_entity_poly.pdbx_seq_one_letter_code
_entity_poly.pdbx_strand_id
1 'polypeptide(L)'
;MKYSKVRIFYFLCIFFAISVVSYEIIFMKKYINDLSNSTEIFQESKILTQLYDSVKDIVKIEQKNITEKYIARLWLQIYEILTCLVISLIFISKKARKIIFKKLNESNTTEISFLTLKKSEILYFTLFVILIFISTIIKYLLFGCKIGFDAFDFRSRIKQDIPIIVIIPYSSLFLASLFLKFWKRKYLYILIIGLIIYTPIVRNFKKMGDPTIAGYERIDPTTLDIQIQEAITKCELGNDIFVKKTGSFFTNAFFAINFVTKHIILDGGIFKYKYAIEGIISHELGHAMEARFILFATLTLQILTFVSILFIIDCLVSKYFVDENVSRDCSSIILYLFFLSYFKVCSKPMDNILSQIFEFRADSFAKSLSQHIPLAHSLFFISFNKAPFVSSKLYSTLLYTHPSTYDRLKKLDLK
;
A
#
# COMPACT_ATOMS: atom_id res chain seq x y z
N MET A 1 -8.11 14.20 34.51
CA MET A 1 -7.28 12.98 34.35
C MET A 1 -7.56 12.12 33.10
N LYS A 2 -8.80 11.89 32.63
CA LYS A 2 -9.09 10.94 31.51
C LYS A 2 -8.70 11.39 30.08
N TYR A 3 -8.54 12.69 29.81
CA TYR A 3 -8.12 13.22 28.50
C TYR A 3 -6.63 12.98 28.17
N SER A 4 -5.82 12.69 29.18
CA SER A 4 -4.37 12.50 29.05
C SER A 4 -4.02 11.21 28.29
N LYS A 5 -4.71 10.10 28.56
CA LYS A 5 -4.33 8.77 28.05
C LYS A 5 -4.46 8.62 26.52
N VAL A 6 -5.50 9.17 25.89
CA VAL A 6 -5.69 9.07 24.43
C VAL A 6 -4.69 9.94 23.67
N ARG A 7 -4.37 11.13 24.20
CA ARG A 7 -3.31 11.98 23.64
C ARG A 7 -1.96 11.28 23.74
N ILE A 8 -1.65 10.71 24.90
CA ILE A 8 -0.42 9.94 25.10
C ILE A 8 -0.33 8.77 24.11
N PHE A 9 -1.38 7.95 23.98
CA PHE A 9 -1.40 6.84 23.03
C PHE A 9 -1.15 7.32 21.59
N TYR A 10 -1.83 8.38 21.17
CA TYR A 10 -1.65 8.95 19.84
C TYR A 10 -0.21 9.44 19.60
N PHE A 11 0.38 10.16 20.56
CA PHE A 11 1.78 10.58 20.49
C PHE A 11 2.74 9.40 20.47
N LEU A 12 2.47 8.33 21.24
CA LEU A 12 3.28 7.11 21.23
C LEU A 12 3.23 6.41 19.87
N CYS A 13 2.05 6.34 19.22
CA CYS A 13 1.94 5.76 17.87
C CYS A 13 2.75 6.55 16.84
N ILE A 14 2.68 7.88 16.88
CA ILE A 14 3.44 8.75 15.96
C ILE A 14 4.94 8.65 16.25
N PHE A 15 5.34 8.68 17.52
CA PHE A 15 6.74 8.53 17.92
C PHE A 15 7.29 7.19 17.45
N PHE A 16 6.57 6.09 17.69
CA PHE A 16 6.93 4.76 17.21
C PHE A 16 7.10 4.72 15.69
N ALA A 17 6.16 5.29 14.93
CA ALA A 17 6.25 5.34 13.48
C ALA A 17 7.50 6.10 13.00
N ILE A 18 7.80 7.26 13.62
CA ILE A 18 9.03 8.02 13.32
C ILE A 18 10.27 7.22 13.68
N SER A 19 10.29 6.54 14.83
CA SER A 19 11.42 5.70 15.26
C SER A 19 11.69 4.57 14.29
N VAL A 20 10.66 3.87 13.81
CA VAL A 20 10.81 2.78 12.82
C VAL A 20 11.41 3.28 11.51
N VAL A 21 10.90 4.40 10.98
CA VAL A 21 11.43 4.98 9.73
C VAL A 21 12.84 5.52 9.93
N SER A 22 13.13 6.15 11.07
CA SER A 22 14.46 6.67 11.39
C SER A 22 15.49 5.56 11.54
N TYR A 23 15.10 4.44 12.17
CA TYR A 23 15.93 3.25 12.26
C TYR A 23 16.28 2.70 10.87
N GLU A 24 15.30 2.65 9.96
CA GLU A 24 15.56 2.22 8.58
C GLU A 24 16.52 3.15 7.84
N ILE A 25 16.43 4.47 8.05
CA ILE A 25 17.39 5.42 7.47
C ILE A 25 18.82 5.13 7.94
N ILE A 26 19.00 4.86 9.24
CA ILE A 26 20.30 4.52 9.82
C ILE A 26 20.79 3.19 9.23
N PHE A 27 19.91 2.19 9.15
CA PHE A 27 20.22 0.89 8.56
C PHE A 27 20.67 1.02 7.10
N MET A 28 19.97 1.81 6.29
CA MET A 28 20.30 2.04 4.88
C MET A 28 21.64 2.77 4.70
N LYS A 29 21.94 3.75 5.56
CA LYS A 29 23.25 4.41 5.56
C LYS A 29 24.38 3.44 5.91
N LYS A 30 24.15 2.57 6.90
CA LYS A 30 25.09 1.50 7.23
C LYS A 30 25.28 0.55 6.05
N TYR A 31 24.20 0.14 5.40
CA TYR A 31 24.26 -0.73 4.21
C TYR A 31 25.09 -0.14 3.07
N ILE A 32 24.98 1.17 2.78
CA ILE A 32 25.83 1.85 1.78
C ILE A 32 27.32 1.78 2.16
N ASN A 33 27.63 1.98 3.44
CA ASN A 33 28.99 1.90 3.94
C ASN A 33 29.53 0.46 3.83
N ASP A 34 28.72 -0.53 4.21
CA ASP A 34 29.07 -1.94 4.14
C ASP A 34 29.30 -2.38 2.68
N LEU A 35 28.43 -1.97 1.74
CA LEU A 35 28.62 -2.18 0.29
C LEU A 35 29.97 -1.66 -0.25
N SER A 36 30.47 -0.57 0.34
CA SER A 36 31.75 0.03 -0.05
C SER A 36 32.93 -0.79 0.46
N ASN A 37 32.80 -1.37 1.66
CA ASN A 37 33.89 -1.99 2.41
C ASN A 37 33.94 -3.52 2.34
N SER A 38 32.81 -4.20 2.11
CA SER A 38 32.73 -5.67 2.09
C SER A 38 31.70 -6.18 1.08
N THR A 39 31.83 -7.47 0.74
CA THR A 39 30.89 -8.20 -0.14
C THR A 39 30.35 -9.46 0.52
N GLU A 40 30.60 -9.61 1.83
CA GLU A 40 30.28 -10.81 2.62
C GLU A 40 28.81 -11.20 2.52
N ILE A 41 27.91 -10.22 2.45
CA ILE A 41 26.46 -10.47 2.33
C ILE A 41 26.09 -11.25 1.07
N PHE A 42 26.88 -11.11 0.00
CA PHE A 42 26.69 -11.85 -1.24
C PHE A 42 27.35 -13.23 -1.22
N GLN A 43 28.20 -13.50 -0.23
CA GLN A 43 28.95 -14.75 -0.10
C GLN A 43 28.29 -15.75 0.87
N GLU A 44 27.18 -15.38 1.51
CA GLU A 44 26.49 -16.21 2.51
C GLU A 44 25.86 -17.49 1.95
N SER A 45 25.70 -17.61 0.63
CA SER A 45 24.94 -18.67 -0.01
C SER A 45 25.46 -18.91 -1.43
N LYS A 46 25.36 -20.14 -1.94
CA LYS A 46 25.94 -20.47 -3.26
C LYS A 46 25.25 -19.70 -4.38
N ILE A 47 23.92 -19.59 -4.30
CA ILE A 47 23.10 -18.81 -5.25
C ILE A 47 23.50 -17.34 -5.23
N LEU A 48 23.68 -16.75 -4.05
CA LEU A 48 24.06 -15.34 -3.91
C LEU A 48 25.43 -15.05 -4.51
N THR A 49 26.42 -15.93 -4.28
CA THR A 49 27.78 -15.74 -4.82
C THR A 49 27.74 -15.75 -6.35
N GLN A 50 27.04 -16.72 -6.94
CA GLN A 50 26.90 -16.83 -8.39
C GLN A 50 26.21 -15.61 -9.01
N LEU A 51 25.15 -15.11 -8.37
CA LEU A 51 24.43 -13.92 -8.84
C LEU A 51 25.30 -12.67 -8.72
N TYR A 52 26.02 -12.51 -7.61
CA TYR A 52 26.92 -11.38 -7.42
C TYR A 52 28.04 -11.34 -8.45
N ASP A 53 28.68 -12.48 -8.73
CA ASP A 53 29.76 -12.57 -9.71
C ASP A 53 29.32 -12.09 -11.10
N SER A 54 28.04 -12.28 -11.45
CA SER A 54 27.45 -11.84 -12.72
C SER A 54 27.28 -10.31 -12.84
N VAL A 55 27.29 -9.56 -11.72
CA VAL A 55 27.06 -8.11 -11.69
C VAL A 55 28.09 -7.34 -10.86
N LYS A 56 29.21 -7.97 -10.49
CA LYS A 56 30.21 -7.44 -9.54
C LYS A 56 30.72 -6.04 -9.89
N ASP A 57 30.78 -5.71 -11.18
CA ASP A 57 31.33 -4.43 -11.66
C ASP A 57 30.35 -3.27 -11.50
N ILE A 58 29.04 -3.54 -11.42
CA ILE A 58 27.98 -2.53 -11.35
C ILE A 58 27.21 -2.52 -10.02
N VAL A 59 27.19 -3.64 -9.29
CA VAL A 59 26.43 -3.84 -8.04
C VAL A 59 26.62 -2.77 -7.00
N LYS A 60 27.87 -2.37 -6.73
CA LYS A 60 28.16 -1.36 -5.70
C LYS A 60 27.61 0.01 -6.08
N ILE A 61 27.76 0.39 -7.35
CA ILE A 61 27.34 1.71 -7.84
C ILE A 61 25.81 1.78 -7.91
N GLU A 62 25.17 0.79 -8.52
CA GLU A 62 23.71 0.76 -8.69
C GLU A 62 22.99 0.67 -7.34
N GLN A 63 23.41 -0.26 -6.46
CA GLN A 63 22.77 -0.40 -5.15
C GLN A 63 22.98 0.82 -4.27
N LYS A 64 24.14 1.50 -4.35
CA LYS A 64 24.35 2.78 -3.67
C LYS A 64 23.35 3.83 -4.16
N ASN A 65 23.26 4.05 -5.47
CA ASN A 65 22.36 5.04 -6.07
C ASN A 65 20.88 4.77 -5.72
N ILE A 66 20.46 3.51 -5.77
CA ILE A 66 19.09 3.08 -5.43
C ILE A 66 18.82 3.29 -3.94
N THR A 67 19.78 2.94 -3.09
CA THR A 67 19.65 3.10 -1.63
C THR A 67 19.59 4.57 -1.24
N GLU A 68 20.35 5.46 -1.88
CA GLU A 68 20.27 6.90 -1.67
C GLU A 68 18.88 7.46 -2.06
N LYS A 69 18.35 7.06 -3.22
CA LYS A 69 16.97 7.39 -3.62
C LYS A 69 15.95 6.85 -2.62
N TYR A 70 16.18 5.65 -2.09
CA TYR A 70 15.32 5.05 -1.08
C TYR A 70 15.35 5.80 0.25
N ILE A 71 16.51 6.25 0.72
CA ILE A 71 16.64 7.11 1.91
C ILE A 71 15.83 8.40 1.73
N ALA A 72 15.86 9.02 0.54
CA ALA A 72 15.03 10.18 0.26
C ALA A 72 13.51 9.89 0.39
N ARG A 73 13.06 8.68 -0.01
CA ARG A 73 11.68 8.22 0.20
C ARG A 73 11.35 7.99 1.67
N LEU A 74 12.30 7.55 2.50
CA LEU A 74 12.09 7.42 3.94
C LEU A 74 11.91 8.78 4.62
N TRP A 75 12.68 9.79 4.22
CA TRP A 75 12.49 11.16 4.69
C TRP A 75 11.11 11.73 4.32
N LEU A 76 10.65 11.42 3.11
CA LEU A 76 9.29 11.75 2.68
C LEU A 76 8.24 11.13 3.62
N GLN A 77 8.41 9.88 4.05
CA GLN A 77 7.49 9.25 5.00
C GLN A 77 7.50 9.95 6.37
N ILE A 78 8.67 10.36 6.88
CA ILE A 78 8.75 11.15 8.12
C ILE A 78 7.97 12.46 7.96
N TYR A 79 8.13 13.15 6.83
CA TYR A 79 7.37 14.37 6.54
C TYR A 79 5.85 14.12 6.52
N GLU A 80 5.40 13.02 5.91
CA GLU A 80 3.98 12.65 5.89
C GLU A 80 3.43 12.36 7.30
N ILE A 81 4.19 11.67 8.14
CA ILE A 81 3.83 11.38 9.55
C ILE A 81 3.76 12.67 10.38
N LEU A 82 4.71 13.59 10.21
CA LEU A 82 4.71 14.86 10.94
C LEU A 82 3.56 15.77 10.48
N THR A 83 3.30 15.83 9.18
CA THR A 83 2.20 16.64 8.65
C THR A 83 0.85 16.11 9.10
N CYS A 84 0.69 14.78 9.12
CA CYS A 84 -0.43 14.11 9.76
C CYS A 84 -0.61 14.59 11.20
N LEU A 85 0.45 14.52 12.02
CA LEU A 85 0.39 14.89 13.42
C LEU A 85 -0.11 16.33 13.57
N VAL A 86 0.46 17.27 12.82
CA VAL A 86 0.07 18.69 12.89
C VAL A 86 -1.40 18.89 12.49
N ILE A 87 -1.83 18.36 11.34
CA ILE A 87 -3.21 18.49 10.88
C ILE A 87 -4.16 17.85 11.91
N SER A 88 -3.85 16.64 12.38
CA SER A 88 -4.67 15.96 13.38
C SER A 88 -4.89 16.78 14.65
N LEU A 89 -3.85 17.45 15.15
CA LEU A 89 -3.93 18.21 16.40
C LEU A 89 -4.83 19.43 16.24
N ILE A 90 -4.86 20.04 15.05
CA ILE A 90 -5.77 21.15 14.71
C ILE A 90 -7.23 20.68 14.80
N PHE A 91 -7.56 19.50 14.27
CA PHE A 91 -8.96 19.03 14.21
C PHE A 91 -9.42 18.28 15.47
N ILE A 92 -8.49 17.62 16.17
CA ILE A 92 -8.76 16.89 17.41
C ILE A 92 -8.82 17.81 18.63
N SER A 93 -8.06 18.91 18.63
CA SER A 93 -8.02 19.82 19.78
C SER A 93 -9.30 20.63 19.93
N LYS A 94 -10.03 20.41 21.03
CA LYS A 94 -11.21 21.23 21.41
C LYS A 94 -10.90 22.73 21.42
N LYS A 95 -9.70 23.14 21.85
CA LYS A 95 -9.29 24.56 21.87
C LYS A 95 -9.17 25.11 20.45
N ALA A 96 -8.51 24.36 19.55
CA ALA A 96 -8.38 24.76 18.16
C ALA A 96 -9.75 24.80 17.46
N ARG A 97 -10.61 23.80 17.70
CA ARG A 97 -11.99 23.80 17.19
C ARG A 97 -12.77 25.03 17.63
N LYS A 98 -12.76 25.39 18.92
CA LYS A 98 -13.44 26.59 19.40
C LYS A 98 -12.96 27.87 18.71
N ILE A 99 -11.66 27.99 18.47
CA ILE A 99 -11.08 29.15 17.75
C ILE A 99 -11.56 29.17 16.30
N ILE A 100 -11.54 28.02 15.61
CA ILE A 100 -11.98 27.90 14.22
C ILE A 100 -13.48 28.21 14.12
N PHE A 101 -14.32 27.58 14.94
CA PHE A 101 -15.76 27.80 14.93
C PHE A 101 -16.17 29.20 15.36
N LYS A 102 -15.42 29.87 16.25
CA LYS A 102 -15.65 31.29 16.55
C LYS A 102 -15.56 32.13 15.27
N LYS A 103 -14.50 31.94 14.47
CA LYS A 103 -14.33 32.63 13.18
C LYS A 103 -15.35 32.19 12.11
N LEU A 104 -15.72 30.91 12.08
CA LEU A 104 -16.68 30.39 11.09
C LEU A 104 -18.13 30.81 11.41
N ASN A 105 -18.51 30.89 12.68
CA ASN A 105 -19.87 31.28 13.10
C ASN A 105 -20.14 32.78 13.00
N GLU A 106 -19.11 33.62 12.87
CA GLU A 106 -19.27 35.03 12.46
C GLU A 106 -19.90 35.16 11.05
N SER A 107 -20.00 34.05 10.28
CA SER A 107 -20.54 33.99 8.91
C SER A 107 -21.85 33.17 8.76
N ASN A 108 -22.93 33.59 9.41
CA ASN A 108 -24.32 33.10 9.29
C ASN A 108 -24.60 31.61 9.59
N THR A 109 -25.44 31.39 10.61
CA THR A 109 -25.91 30.10 11.15
C THR A 109 -27.17 29.56 10.45
N THR A 110 -27.27 29.67 9.13
CA THR A 110 -28.39 29.05 8.41
C THR A 110 -28.15 27.55 8.26
N GLU A 111 -29.07 26.74 8.78
CA GLU A 111 -29.13 25.31 8.48
C GLU A 111 -29.40 25.12 6.99
N ILE A 112 -28.66 24.20 6.36
CA ILE A 112 -28.93 23.83 4.97
C ILE A 112 -30.07 22.80 5.04
N SER A 113 -31.26 23.17 4.55
CA SER A 113 -32.51 22.40 4.65
C SER A 113 -32.44 20.94 4.17
N PHE A 114 -31.41 20.60 3.39
CA PHE A 114 -31.22 19.27 2.83
C PHE A 114 -30.27 18.35 3.61
N LEU A 115 -29.42 18.88 4.50
CA LEU A 115 -28.37 18.14 5.22
C LEU A 115 -28.54 18.30 6.73
N THR A 116 -28.27 17.25 7.51
CA THR A 116 -28.24 17.33 8.99
C THR A 116 -27.02 18.13 9.52
N LEU A 117 -26.32 18.88 8.66
CA LEU A 117 -25.06 19.56 8.93
C LEU A 117 -25.24 21.07 8.86
N LYS A 118 -24.61 21.78 9.78
CA LYS A 118 -24.57 23.26 9.78
C LYS A 118 -23.59 23.76 8.72
N LYS A 119 -23.82 24.96 8.18
CA LYS A 119 -22.89 25.61 7.25
C LYS A 119 -21.46 25.72 7.82
N SER A 120 -21.32 26.01 9.10
CA SER A 120 -20.01 26.07 9.78
C SER A 120 -19.31 24.71 9.84
N GLU A 121 -20.03 23.60 9.88
CA GLU A 121 -19.45 22.25 9.81
C GLU A 121 -18.94 21.92 8.40
N ILE A 122 -19.66 22.36 7.35
CA ILE A 122 -19.19 22.22 5.97
C ILE A 122 -17.92 23.06 5.76
N LEU A 123 -17.87 24.28 6.27
CA LEU A 123 -16.67 25.12 6.20
C LEU A 123 -15.51 24.51 6.99
N TYR A 124 -15.78 23.94 8.16
CA TYR A 124 -14.79 23.23 8.97
C TYR A 124 -14.22 22.00 8.24
N PHE A 125 -15.08 21.19 7.62
CA PHE A 125 -14.68 20.09 6.75
C PHE A 125 -13.90 20.56 5.52
N THR A 126 -14.30 21.67 4.93
CA THR A 126 -13.62 22.28 3.77
C THR A 126 -12.19 22.70 4.14
N LEU A 127 -12.00 23.30 5.31
CA LEU A 127 -10.68 23.63 5.82
C LEU A 127 -9.78 22.38 5.96
N PHE A 128 -10.34 21.27 6.45
CA PHE A 128 -9.62 19.99 6.54
C PHE A 128 -9.15 19.51 5.17
N VAL A 129 -10.06 19.48 4.18
CA VAL A 129 -9.76 19.07 2.80
C VAL A 129 -8.68 19.97 2.18
N ILE A 130 -8.80 21.29 2.36
CA ILE A 130 -7.81 22.26 1.86
C ILE A 130 -6.43 22.00 2.47
N LEU A 131 -6.34 21.75 3.79
CA LEU A 131 -5.06 21.50 4.45
C LEU A 131 -4.40 20.21 3.96
N ILE A 132 -5.17 19.13 3.73
CA ILE A 132 -4.66 17.90 3.13
C ILE A 132 -4.17 18.14 1.70
N PHE A 133 -4.94 18.89 0.91
CA PHE A 133 -4.58 19.21 -0.47
C PHE A 133 -3.29 20.04 -0.55
N ILE A 134 -3.18 21.09 0.26
CA ILE A 134 -1.97 21.92 0.36
C ILE A 134 -0.78 21.09 0.83
N SER A 135 -0.93 20.26 1.86
CA SER A 135 0.12 19.34 2.30
C SER A 135 0.61 18.43 1.18
N THR A 136 -0.33 17.94 0.36
CA THR A 136 -0.01 17.09 -0.80
C THR A 136 0.77 17.87 -1.87
N ILE A 137 0.44 19.13 -2.13
CA ILE A 137 1.22 19.99 -3.05
C ILE A 137 2.62 20.25 -2.49
N ILE A 138 2.75 20.65 -1.23
CA ILE A 138 4.05 20.92 -0.59
C ILE A 138 4.94 19.69 -0.66
N LYS A 139 4.36 18.51 -0.39
CA LYS A 139 5.04 17.22 -0.51
C LYS A 139 5.68 17.05 -1.90
N TYR A 140 4.93 17.36 -2.96
CA TYR A 140 5.45 17.24 -4.32
C TYR A 140 6.52 18.28 -4.64
N LEU A 141 6.38 19.51 -4.17
CA LEU A 141 7.38 20.57 -4.37
C LEU A 141 8.70 20.23 -3.67
N LEU A 142 8.65 19.68 -2.45
CA LEU A 142 9.86 19.38 -1.67
C LEU A 142 10.59 18.12 -2.15
N PHE A 143 9.86 17.10 -2.61
CA PHE A 143 10.42 15.77 -2.85
C PHE A 143 10.36 15.31 -4.32
N GLY A 144 9.71 16.06 -5.21
CA GLY A 144 9.57 15.71 -6.63
C GLY A 144 10.91 15.55 -7.33
N CYS A 145 11.84 16.49 -7.15
CA CYS A 145 13.12 16.48 -7.87
C CYS A 145 14.17 15.50 -7.31
N LYS A 146 14.13 15.17 -6.00
CA LYS A 146 15.18 14.35 -5.36
C LYS A 146 14.97 12.84 -5.46
N ILE A 147 13.73 12.37 -5.67
CA ILE A 147 13.40 10.94 -5.66
C ILE A 147 13.57 10.29 -7.06
N GLY A 148 14.05 11.05 -8.05
CA GLY A 148 14.16 10.58 -9.43
C GLY A 148 12.78 10.30 -10.02
N PHE A 149 11.79 11.13 -9.66
CA PHE A 149 10.53 11.17 -10.39
C PHE A 149 10.74 11.93 -11.71
N ASP A 150 11.65 11.47 -12.55
CA ASP A 150 11.92 12.13 -13.85
C ASP A 150 10.71 12.01 -14.81
N ALA A 151 9.69 11.23 -14.41
CA ALA A 151 8.37 11.12 -15.02
C ALA A 151 7.23 11.72 -14.16
N PHE A 152 7.51 12.71 -13.28
CA PHE A 152 6.47 13.37 -12.50
C PHE A 152 5.68 14.34 -13.36
N ASP A 153 4.65 13.85 -14.04
CA ASP A 153 3.60 14.74 -14.52
C ASP A 153 2.77 15.20 -13.31
N PHE A 154 3.19 16.31 -12.69
CA PHE A 154 2.47 16.99 -11.62
C PHE A 154 0.98 17.14 -11.94
N ARG A 155 0.65 17.37 -13.22
CA ARG A 155 -0.73 17.46 -13.72
C ARG A 155 -1.45 16.12 -13.59
N SER A 156 -0.86 15.02 -14.05
CA SER A 156 -1.42 13.67 -13.91
C SER A 156 -1.66 13.32 -12.44
N ARG A 157 -0.71 13.66 -11.56
CA ARG A 157 -0.86 13.34 -10.14
C ARG A 157 -1.94 14.17 -9.45
N ILE A 158 -2.01 15.47 -9.71
CA ILE A 158 -3.12 16.30 -9.23
C ILE A 158 -4.46 15.78 -9.73
N LYS A 159 -4.55 15.39 -11.00
CA LYS A 159 -5.77 14.79 -11.57
C LYS A 159 -6.18 13.51 -10.84
N GLN A 160 -5.22 12.70 -10.37
CA GLN A 160 -5.49 11.50 -9.58
C GLN A 160 -5.86 11.81 -8.12
N ASP A 161 -5.24 12.82 -7.53
CA ASP A 161 -5.42 13.17 -6.12
C ASP A 161 -6.71 13.97 -5.88
N ILE A 162 -7.17 14.80 -6.83
CA ILE A 162 -8.42 15.58 -6.69
C ILE A 162 -9.64 14.70 -6.38
N PRO A 163 -9.92 13.60 -7.11
CA PRO A 163 -11.02 12.71 -6.77
C PRO A 163 -10.90 12.14 -5.36
N ILE A 164 -9.68 11.84 -4.90
CA ILE A 164 -9.43 11.20 -3.60
C ILE A 164 -9.54 12.19 -2.44
N ILE A 165 -9.05 13.42 -2.62
CA ILE A 165 -8.97 14.43 -1.56
C ILE A 165 -10.22 15.29 -1.50
N VAL A 166 -10.90 15.51 -2.64
CA VAL A 166 -12.07 16.40 -2.72
C VAL A 166 -13.33 15.57 -2.99
N ILE A 167 -13.42 14.92 -4.14
CA ILE A 167 -14.71 14.34 -4.61
C ILE A 167 -15.21 13.24 -3.66
N ILE A 168 -14.38 12.25 -3.34
CA ILE A 168 -14.74 11.13 -2.47
C ILE A 168 -15.13 11.61 -1.06
N PRO A 169 -14.36 12.49 -0.39
CA PRO A 169 -14.73 13.04 0.92
C PRO A 169 -16.07 13.77 0.93
N TYR A 170 -16.31 14.69 -0.01
CA TYR A 170 -17.60 15.41 -0.08
C TYR A 170 -18.76 14.50 -0.47
N SER A 171 -18.55 13.54 -1.38
CA SER A 171 -19.56 12.55 -1.74
C SER A 171 -19.92 11.65 -0.55
N SER A 172 -18.91 11.26 0.24
CA SER A 172 -19.11 10.47 1.46
C SER A 172 -19.87 11.26 2.52
N LEU A 173 -19.55 12.55 2.69
CA LEU A 173 -20.26 13.46 3.59
C LEU A 173 -21.72 13.66 3.18
N PHE A 174 -21.96 13.87 1.88
CA PHE A 174 -23.30 14.01 1.31
C PHE A 174 -24.12 12.73 1.45
N LEU A 175 -23.57 11.57 1.09
CA LEU A 175 -24.25 10.29 1.24
C LEU A 175 -24.56 10.02 2.71
N ALA A 176 -23.58 10.18 3.61
CA ALA A 176 -23.79 9.96 5.03
C ALA A 176 -24.96 10.81 5.57
N SER A 177 -24.96 12.11 5.29
CA SER A 177 -26.03 13.03 5.70
C SER A 177 -27.39 12.74 5.05
N LEU A 178 -27.42 12.28 3.80
CA LEU A 178 -28.64 11.81 3.12
C LEU A 178 -29.21 10.57 3.82
N PHE A 179 -28.41 9.54 4.05
CA PHE A 179 -28.84 8.30 4.72
C PHE A 179 -29.30 8.54 6.16
N LEU A 180 -28.66 9.49 6.85
CA LEU A 180 -29.06 9.94 8.19
C LEU A 180 -30.47 10.50 8.22
N LYS A 181 -30.82 11.32 7.23
CA LYS A 181 -32.13 11.95 7.10
C LYS A 181 -33.26 10.93 6.85
N PHE A 182 -33.01 9.93 6.00
CA PHE A 182 -34.07 9.01 5.54
C PHE A 182 -34.21 7.71 6.35
N TRP A 183 -33.13 7.15 6.91
CA TRP A 183 -33.19 5.77 7.41
C TRP A 183 -32.80 5.54 8.87
N LYS A 184 -32.39 6.56 9.62
CA LYS A 184 -32.02 6.52 11.07
C LYS A 184 -30.98 5.45 11.49
N ARG A 185 -30.58 4.51 10.61
CA ARG A 185 -29.61 3.43 10.83
C ARG A 185 -28.24 3.85 10.30
N LYS A 186 -27.61 4.78 11.03
CA LYS A 186 -26.39 5.51 10.64
C LYS A 186 -25.21 4.61 10.25
N TYR A 187 -25.03 3.50 10.97
CA TYR A 187 -23.81 2.69 10.87
C TYR A 187 -23.88 1.55 9.84
N LEU A 188 -25.08 1.05 9.54
CA LEU A 188 -25.27 -0.10 8.64
C LEU A 188 -24.93 0.26 7.19
N TYR A 189 -25.27 1.48 6.76
CA TYR A 189 -25.03 1.93 5.38
C TYR A 189 -23.65 2.54 5.18
N ILE A 190 -23.06 3.18 6.20
CA ILE A 190 -21.63 3.51 6.21
C ILE A 190 -20.80 2.24 6.14
N LEU A 191 -21.27 1.15 6.74
CA LEU A 191 -20.64 -0.16 6.64
C LEU A 191 -20.78 -0.79 5.25
N ILE A 192 -21.94 -0.69 4.60
CA ILE A 192 -22.16 -1.20 3.24
C ILE A 192 -21.42 -0.36 2.20
N ILE A 193 -21.51 0.97 2.26
CA ILE A 193 -20.80 1.89 1.37
C ILE A 193 -19.30 1.85 1.66
N GLY A 194 -18.92 1.77 2.93
CA GLY A 194 -17.55 1.52 3.36
C GLY A 194 -17.04 0.20 2.80
N LEU A 195 -17.76 -0.91 2.88
CA LEU A 195 -17.36 -2.15 2.24
C LEU A 195 -17.30 -2.03 0.71
N ILE A 196 -18.23 -1.35 0.04
CA ILE A 196 -18.23 -1.19 -1.42
C ILE A 196 -17.10 -0.25 -1.90
N ILE A 197 -16.74 0.79 -1.13
CA ILE A 197 -15.70 1.78 -1.47
C ILE A 197 -14.31 1.34 -0.96
N TYR A 198 -14.26 0.72 0.22
CA TYR A 198 -13.02 0.28 0.89
C TYR A 198 -12.54 -1.06 0.37
N THR A 199 -13.42 -1.92 -0.14
CA THR A 199 -12.94 -3.14 -0.76
C THR A 199 -12.23 -2.80 -2.07
N PRO A 200 -10.91 -3.06 -2.15
CA PRO A 200 -10.26 -3.26 -3.41
C PRO A 200 -10.61 -4.64 -3.96
N ILE A 201 -11.78 -5.23 -3.62
CA ILE A 201 -12.28 -6.48 -4.22
C ILE A 201 -12.33 -6.33 -5.75
N VAL A 202 -12.46 -5.09 -6.25
CA VAL A 202 -12.49 -4.79 -7.69
C VAL A 202 -11.22 -4.05 -8.18
N ARG A 203 -10.22 -3.79 -7.33
CA ARG A 203 -9.08 -2.94 -7.73
C ARG A 203 -8.19 -3.58 -8.80
N ASN A 204 -8.33 -4.89 -9.03
CA ASN A 204 -7.73 -5.57 -10.18
C ASN A 204 -8.73 -5.85 -11.32
N PHE A 205 -10.02 -6.05 -11.06
CA PHE A 205 -10.95 -6.52 -12.10
C PHE A 205 -11.34 -5.46 -13.15
N LYS A 206 -11.66 -4.22 -12.74
CA LYS A 206 -12.19 -3.23 -13.71
C LYS A 206 -11.11 -2.63 -14.64
N LYS A 207 -9.83 -2.74 -14.27
CA LYS A 207 -8.72 -2.28 -15.11
C LYS A 207 -8.22 -3.33 -16.10
N MET A 208 -8.61 -4.59 -15.94
CA MET A 208 -8.00 -5.68 -16.68
C MET A 208 -8.86 -6.23 -17.82
N GLY A 209 -10.13 -5.81 -17.93
CA GLY A 209 -11.00 -6.24 -19.02
C GLY A 209 -10.95 -7.76 -19.24
N ASP A 210 -11.22 -8.19 -20.45
CA ASP A 210 -10.65 -9.43 -20.95
C ASP A 210 -9.18 -9.14 -21.33
N PRO A 211 -8.17 -9.82 -20.76
CA PRO A 211 -6.77 -9.59 -21.12
C PRO A 211 -6.51 -9.70 -22.63
N THR A 212 -7.27 -10.54 -23.33
CA THR A 212 -7.14 -10.67 -24.79
C THR A 212 -7.53 -9.38 -25.51
N ILE A 213 -8.58 -8.67 -25.03
CA ILE A 213 -8.99 -7.36 -25.57
C ILE A 213 -7.89 -6.30 -25.32
N ALA A 214 -7.10 -6.44 -24.25
CA ALA A 214 -5.97 -5.57 -23.96
C ALA A 214 -4.67 -5.94 -24.73
N GLY A 215 -4.74 -6.92 -25.65
CA GLY A 215 -3.63 -7.36 -26.50
C GLY A 215 -2.68 -8.33 -25.82
N TYR A 216 -3.14 -9.11 -24.84
CA TYR A 216 -2.38 -10.22 -24.27
C TYR A 216 -2.61 -11.50 -25.07
N GLU A 217 -1.54 -12.24 -25.31
CA GLU A 217 -1.53 -13.58 -25.91
C GLU A 217 -1.57 -14.65 -24.82
N ARG A 218 -2.09 -15.84 -25.12
CA ARG A 218 -2.05 -16.97 -24.18
C ARG A 218 -0.74 -17.75 -24.36
N ILE A 219 -0.14 -18.18 -23.26
CA ILE A 219 0.92 -19.20 -23.29
C ILE A 219 0.24 -20.56 -23.51
N ASP A 220 0.79 -21.36 -24.41
CA ASP A 220 0.46 -22.78 -24.52
C ASP A 220 1.14 -23.55 -23.37
N PRO A 221 0.39 -24.09 -22.40
CA PRO A 221 0.98 -24.81 -21.27
C PRO A 221 1.84 -26.00 -21.69
N THR A 222 1.59 -26.60 -22.86
CA THR A 222 2.36 -27.76 -23.35
C THR A 222 3.82 -27.44 -23.63
N THR A 223 4.18 -26.17 -23.75
CA THR A 223 5.55 -25.70 -23.95
C THR A 223 6.35 -25.55 -22.64
N LEU A 224 5.70 -25.71 -21.49
CA LEU A 224 6.32 -25.55 -20.16
C LEU A 224 6.84 -26.88 -19.61
N ASP A 225 7.69 -26.83 -18.59
CA ASP A 225 8.13 -28.04 -17.88
C ASP A 225 6.94 -28.88 -17.36
N ILE A 226 7.06 -30.21 -17.40
CA ILE A 226 6.02 -31.15 -17.00
C ILE A 226 5.50 -30.87 -15.58
N GLN A 227 6.38 -30.52 -14.64
CA GLN A 227 5.99 -30.21 -13.26
C GLN A 227 5.11 -28.96 -13.20
N ILE A 228 5.38 -27.97 -14.06
CA ILE A 228 4.57 -26.75 -14.21
C ILE A 228 3.22 -27.09 -14.85
N GLN A 229 3.19 -27.96 -15.86
CA GLN A 229 1.93 -28.41 -16.48
C GLN A 229 1.01 -29.13 -15.49
N GLU A 230 1.57 -30.02 -14.67
CA GLU A 230 0.84 -30.69 -13.59
C GLU A 230 0.31 -29.69 -12.56
N ALA A 231 1.10 -28.68 -12.18
CA ALA A 231 0.70 -27.63 -11.27
C ALA A 231 -0.44 -26.76 -11.84
N ILE A 232 -0.38 -26.40 -13.12
CA ILE A 232 -1.45 -25.67 -13.83
C ILE A 232 -2.77 -26.45 -13.77
N THR A 233 -2.69 -27.77 -14.00
CA THR A 233 -3.85 -28.67 -13.95
C THR A 233 -4.43 -28.74 -12.54
N LYS A 234 -3.59 -28.94 -11.51
CA LYS A 234 -4.01 -28.96 -10.10
C LYS A 234 -4.63 -27.63 -9.65
N CYS A 235 -4.16 -26.51 -10.20
CA CYS A 235 -4.68 -25.19 -9.90
C CYS A 235 -6.02 -24.87 -10.60
N GLU A 236 -6.50 -25.73 -11.49
CA GLU A 236 -7.66 -25.49 -12.36
C GLU A 236 -7.50 -24.19 -13.17
N LEU A 237 -6.27 -23.88 -13.59
CA LEU A 237 -5.96 -22.62 -14.29
C LEU A 237 -6.25 -22.70 -15.80
N GLY A 238 -6.21 -23.90 -16.38
CA GLY A 238 -6.36 -24.09 -17.84
C GLY A 238 -5.34 -23.27 -18.64
N ASN A 239 -5.79 -22.62 -19.70
CA ASN A 239 -4.95 -21.79 -20.58
C ASN A 239 -4.96 -20.29 -20.19
N ASP A 240 -5.25 -19.96 -18.93
CA ASP A 240 -5.37 -18.59 -18.44
C ASP A 240 -4.03 -18.02 -17.94
N ILE A 241 -2.96 -18.30 -18.67
CA ILE A 241 -1.66 -17.64 -18.54
C ILE A 241 -1.50 -16.69 -19.72
N PHE A 242 -1.47 -15.40 -19.42
CA PHE A 242 -1.49 -14.32 -20.40
C PHE A 242 -0.17 -13.57 -20.43
N VAL A 243 0.29 -13.24 -21.63
CA VAL A 243 1.57 -12.59 -21.88
C VAL A 243 1.38 -11.40 -22.80
N LYS A 244 2.00 -10.28 -22.44
CA LYS A 244 2.15 -9.15 -23.35
C LYS A 244 3.61 -8.77 -23.48
N LYS A 245 4.20 -9.09 -24.64
CA LYS A 245 5.63 -8.87 -24.93
C LYS A 245 5.95 -7.41 -25.26
N THR A 246 4.96 -6.62 -25.70
CA THR A 246 5.16 -5.27 -26.23
C THR A 246 4.24 -4.24 -25.56
N GLY A 247 4.75 -3.01 -25.38
CA GLY A 247 3.94 -1.86 -24.95
C GLY A 247 3.96 -1.51 -23.46
N SER A 248 4.59 -2.32 -22.60
CA SER A 248 4.78 -1.98 -21.17
C SER A 248 6.27 -1.83 -20.84
N PHE A 249 6.65 -0.68 -20.27
CA PHE A 249 8.00 -0.44 -19.74
C PHE A 249 8.24 -1.11 -18.39
N PHE A 250 7.17 -1.60 -17.75
CA PHE A 250 7.26 -2.25 -16.46
C PHE A 250 7.57 -3.74 -16.64
N THR A 251 8.49 -4.25 -15.82
CA THR A 251 8.74 -5.69 -15.68
C THR A 251 7.86 -6.17 -14.52
N ASN A 252 6.75 -6.84 -14.83
CA ASN A 252 5.77 -7.27 -13.83
C ASN A 252 5.12 -8.61 -14.17
N ALA A 253 4.96 -9.47 -13.17
CA ALA A 253 4.13 -10.66 -13.22
C ALA A 253 3.23 -10.64 -12.00
N PHE A 254 2.00 -11.10 -12.16
CA PHE A 254 1.08 -11.18 -11.04
C PHE A 254 -0.05 -12.16 -11.30
N PHE A 255 -0.45 -12.80 -10.21
CA PHE A 255 -1.64 -13.60 -10.09
C PHE A 255 -2.89 -12.73 -9.85
N ALA A 256 -3.97 -13.04 -10.55
CA ALA A 256 -5.29 -12.43 -10.37
C ALA A 256 -6.36 -13.51 -10.14
N ILE A 257 -7.22 -13.29 -9.15
CA ILE A 257 -8.35 -14.19 -8.83
C ILE A 257 -9.63 -13.39 -8.57
N ASN A 258 -10.74 -13.80 -9.20
CA ASN A 258 -12.09 -13.46 -8.73
C ASN A 258 -12.76 -14.71 -8.15
N PHE A 259 -14.03 -14.61 -7.78
CA PHE A 259 -14.79 -15.71 -7.19
C PHE A 259 -14.89 -16.97 -8.10
N VAL A 260 -14.58 -16.86 -9.40
CA VAL A 260 -14.78 -17.90 -10.41
C VAL A 260 -13.50 -18.22 -11.20
N THR A 261 -12.76 -17.21 -11.65
CA THR A 261 -11.61 -17.35 -12.56
C THR A 261 -10.30 -16.94 -11.91
N LYS A 262 -9.23 -17.59 -12.38
CA LYS A 262 -7.84 -17.37 -12.01
C LYS A 262 -7.06 -17.02 -13.26
N HIS A 263 -6.19 -16.03 -13.20
CA HIS A 263 -5.35 -15.62 -14.31
C HIS A 263 -3.93 -15.37 -13.81
N ILE A 264 -2.94 -15.79 -14.59
CA ILE A 264 -1.55 -15.35 -14.40
C ILE A 264 -1.23 -14.41 -15.56
N ILE A 265 -0.74 -13.21 -15.24
CA ILE A 265 -0.41 -12.20 -16.25
C ILE A 265 1.05 -11.82 -16.14
N LEU A 266 1.76 -11.89 -17.26
CA LEU A 266 3.14 -11.47 -17.42
C LEU A 266 3.17 -10.30 -18.41
N ASP A 267 3.72 -9.16 -17.98
CA ASP A 267 3.72 -7.93 -18.76
C ASP A 267 5.13 -7.34 -18.96
N GLY A 268 5.33 -6.83 -20.17
CA GLY A 268 6.37 -5.87 -20.51
C GLY A 268 7.78 -6.40 -20.46
N GLY A 269 8.59 -5.78 -19.60
CA GLY A 269 10.04 -5.96 -19.56
C GLY A 269 10.51 -7.36 -19.15
N ILE A 270 9.61 -8.26 -18.71
CA ILE A 270 9.97 -9.64 -18.37
C ILE A 270 10.59 -10.37 -19.57
N PHE A 271 10.13 -10.06 -20.78
CA PHE A 271 10.58 -10.73 -22.00
C PHE A 271 11.79 -10.05 -22.66
N LYS A 272 12.19 -8.85 -22.18
CA LYS A 272 13.34 -8.11 -22.73
C LYS A 272 14.68 -8.66 -22.27
N TYR A 273 14.69 -9.37 -21.15
CA TYR A 273 15.87 -9.99 -20.59
C TYR A 273 15.70 -11.51 -20.63
N LYS A 274 16.79 -12.27 -20.63
CA LYS A 274 16.77 -13.74 -20.47
C LYS A 274 16.39 -14.13 -19.03
N TYR A 275 15.31 -13.56 -18.49
CA TYR A 275 14.76 -14.00 -17.23
C TYR A 275 14.22 -15.41 -17.39
N ALA A 276 14.35 -16.20 -16.32
CA ALA A 276 13.86 -17.56 -16.34
C ALA A 276 12.37 -17.53 -16.02
N ILE A 277 11.57 -17.36 -17.08
CA ILE A 277 10.10 -17.21 -17.04
C ILE A 277 9.46 -18.36 -16.27
N GLU A 278 9.98 -19.57 -16.39
CA GLU A 278 9.51 -20.76 -15.66
C GLU A 278 9.53 -20.56 -14.13
N GLY A 279 10.58 -19.92 -13.60
CA GLY A 279 10.67 -19.59 -12.18
C GLY A 279 9.59 -18.60 -11.74
N ILE A 280 9.33 -17.59 -12.57
CA ILE A 280 8.29 -16.58 -12.31
C ILE A 280 6.90 -17.23 -12.37
N ILE A 281 6.61 -18.02 -13.41
CA ILE A 281 5.33 -18.74 -13.54
C ILE A 281 5.13 -19.69 -12.36
N SER A 282 6.18 -20.40 -11.94
CA SER A 282 6.11 -21.31 -10.80
C SER A 282 5.79 -20.56 -9.49
N HIS A 283 6.35 -19.37 -9.30
CA HIS A 283 5.99 -18.50 -8.17
C HIS A 283 4.52 -18.07 -8.23
N GLU A 284 4.05 -17.56 -9.37
CA GLU A 284 2.65 -17.15 -9.53
C GLU A 284 1.66 -18.32 -9.40
N LEU A 285 2.06 -19.54 -9.78
CA LEU A 285 1.27 -20.75 -9.54
C LEU A 285 1.15 -21.08 -8.05
N GLY A 286 2.17 -20.76 -7.24
CA GLY A 286 2.08 -20.85 -5.78
C GLY A 286 0.96 -19.98 -5.22
N HIS A 287 0.82 -18.75 -5.74
CA HIS A 287 -0.33 -17.90 -5.41
C HIS A 287 -1.65 -18.48 -5.92
N ALA A 288 -1.67 -19.08 -7.12
CA ALA A 288 -2.85 -19.72 -7.67
C ALA A 288 -3.35 -20.93 -6.87
N MET A 289 -2.42 -21.67 -6.25
CA MET A 289 -2.72 -22.80 -5.38
C MET A 289 -3.39 -22.36 -4.08
N GLU A 290 -2.90 -21.28 -3.47
CA GLU A 290 -3.46 -20.72 -2.23
C GLU A 290 -4.56 -19.70 -2.46
N ALA A 291 -4.98 -19.48 -3.70
CA ALA A 291 -5.78 -18.33 -4.09
C ALA A 291 -7.07 -18.14 -3.29
N ARG A 292 -7.79 -19.22 -2.97
CA ARG A 292 -9.00 -19.17 -2.13
C ARG A 292 -8.68 -18.74 -0.70
N PHE A 293 -7.58 -19.26 -0.13
CA PHE A 293 -7.12 -18.88 1.20
C PHE A 293 -6.65 -17.43 1.22
N ILE A 294 -5.88 -16.99 0.22
CA ILE A 294 -5.46 -15.59 0.06
C ILE A 294 -6.70 -14.68 0.00
N LEU A 295 -7.66 -15.00 -0.86
CA LEU A 295 -8.90 -14.24 -0.99
C LEU A 295 -9.66 -14.17 0.34
N PHE A 296 -9.86 -15.30 1.01
CA PHE A 296 -10.57 -15.35 2.29
C PHE A 296 -9.83 -14.58 3.40
N ALA A 297 -8.51 -14.73 3.50
CA ALA A 297 -7.70 -14.06 4.51
C ALA A 297 -7.68 -12.54 4.27
N THR A 298 -7.51 -12.09 3.03
CA THR A 298 -7.58 -10.67 2.66
C THR A 298 -8.97 -10.08 2.93
N LEU A 299 -10.05 -10.78 2.58
CA LEU A 299 -11.41 -10.34 2.87
C LEU A 299 -11.66 -10.22 4.37
N THR A 300 -11.27 -11.25 5.13
CA THR A 300 -11.43 -11.29 6.59
C THR A 300 -10.68 -10.13 7.23
N LEU A 301 -9.43 -9.90 6.83
CA LEU A 301 -8.60 -8.82 7.36
C LEU A 301 -9.14 -7.42 7.01
N GLN A 302 -9.65 -7.24 5.80
CA GLN A 302 -10.30 -5.98 5.40
C GLN A 302 -11.57 -5.71 6.21
N ILE A 303 -12.43 -6.72 6.38
CA ILE A 303 -13.65 -6.61 7.19
C ILE A 303 -13.29 -6.28 8.65
N LEU A 304 -12.33 -7.01 9.22
CA LEU A 304 -11.89 -6.81 10.60
C LEU A 304 -11.29 -5.41 10.79
N THR A 305 -10.46 -4.97 9.85
CA THR A 305 -9.86 -3.63 9.86
C THR A 305 -10.94 -2.57 9.79
N PHE A 306 -11.90 -2.73 8.88
CA PHE A 306 -13.01 -1.80 8.70
C PHE A 306 -13.90 -1.70 9.94
N VAL A 307 -14.31 -2.84 10.52
CA VAL A 307 -15.08 -2.88 11.77
C VAL A 307 -14.29 -2.25 12.92
N SER A 308 -13.00 -2.54 13.04
CA SER A 308 -12.12 -1.96 14.06
C SER A 308 -12.05 -0.43 13.93
N ILE A 309 -11.94 0.09 12.70
CA ILE A 309 -11.92 1.53 12.43
C ILE A 309 -13.23 2.16 12.89
N LEU A 310 -14.37 1.61 12.50
CA LEU A 310 -15.67 2.15 12.88
C LEU A 310 -15.84 2.15 14.40
N PHE A 311 -15.45 1.06 15.06
CA PHE A 311 -15.50 0.95 16.52
C PHE A 311 -14.62 2.01 17.21
N ILE A 312 -13.37 2.17 16.75
CA ILE A 312 -12.45 3.17 17.28
C ILE A 312 -13.01 4.59 17.08
N ILE A 313 -13.51 4.90 15.89
CA ILE A 313 -14.11 6.20 15.59
C ILE A 313 -15.31 6.45 16.50
N ASP A 314 -16.21 5.48 16.65
CA ASP A 314 -17.39 5.65 17.49
C ASP A 314 -17.03 5.89 18.96
N CYS A 315 -16.08 5.11 19.48
CA CYS A 315 -15.53 5.28 20.81
C CYS A 315 -14.86 6.65 21.00
N LEU A 316 -14.10 7.11 20.01
CA LEU A 316 -13.44 8.42 20.07
C LEU A 316 -14.47 9.54 20.03
N VAL A 317 -15.41 9.50 19.09
CA VAL A 317 -16.39 10.55 18.89
C VAL A 317 -17.29 10.72 20.10
N SER A 318 -17.89 9.61 20.58
CA SER A 318 -18.80 9.61 21.73
C SER A 318 -18.17 10.19 23.00
N LYS A 319 -16.84 10.08 23.14
CA LYS A 319 -16.12 10.44 24.36
C LYS A 319 -15.36 11.76 24.29
N TYR A 320 -14.92 12.20 23.10
CA TYR A 320 -13.94 13.29 22.97
C TYR A 320 -14.23 14.35 21.91
N PHE A 321 -15.09 14.08 20.93
CA PHE A 321 -15.24 14.96 19.77
C PHE A 321 -16.60 15.64 19.64
N VAL A 322 -17.65 15.11 20.25
CA VAL A 322 -18.94 15.81 20.30
C VAL A 322 -18.82 17.00 21.26
N ASP A 323 -19.05 18.20 20.74
CA ASP A 323 -19.22 19.42 21.53
C ASP A 323 -20.30 20.31 20.89
N GLU A 324 -20.63 21.42 21.55
CA GLU A 324 -21.68 22.36 21.14
C GLU A 324 -21.54 22.88 19.69
N ASN A 325 -20.33 22.86 19.12
CA ASN A 325 -20.03 23.43 17.81
C ASN A 325 -19.98 22.38 16.69
N VAL A 326 -19.75 21.11 17.00
CA VAL A 326 -19.56 20.04 16.00
C VAL A 326 -20.42 18.82 16.32
N SER A 327 -21.25 18.44 15.35
CA SER A 327 -22.05 17.23 15.42
C SER A 327 -21.18 15.97 15.51
N ARG A 328 -21.80 14.91 16.03
CA ARG A 328 -21.23 13.56 16.01
C ARG A 328 -20.84 13.15 14.60
N ASP A 329 -21.70 13.46 13.63
CA ASP A 329 -21.58 12.99 12.24
C ASP A 329 -20.41 13.68 11.53
N CYS A 330 -20.26 15.00 11.67
CA CYS A 330 -19.10 15.74 11.14
C CYS A 330 -17.79 15.24 11.77
N SER A 331 -17.77 15.03 13.09
CA SER A 331 -16.61 14.51 13.82
C SER A 331 -16.20 13.11 13.37
N SER A 332 -17.17 12.21 13.19
CA SER A 332 -16.94 10.84 12.70
C SER A 332 -16.30 10.83 11.32
N ILE A 333 -16.76 11.69 10.41
CA ILE A 333 -16.25 11.73 9.04
C ILE A 333 -14.83 12.32 8.99
N ILE A 334 -14.56 13.39 9.74
CA ILE A 334 -13.20 13.94 9.84
C ILE A 334 -12.24 12.90 10.41
N LEU A 335 -12.64 12.17 11.46
CA LEU A 335 -11.83 11.09 12.02
C LEU A 335 -11.68 9.91 11.07
N TYR A 336 -12.70 9.59 10.28
CA TYR A 336 -12.63 8.54 9.26
C TYR A 336 -11.65 8.91 8.14
N LEU A 337 -11.74 10.12 7.59
CA LEU A 337 -10.80 10.60 6.58
C LEU A 337 -9.39 10.70 7.14
N PHE A 338 -9.26 11.17 8.38
CA PHE A 338 -7.99 11.15 9.10
C PHE A 338 -7.43 9.73 9.21
N PHE A 339 -8.29 8.75 9.53
CA PHE A 339 -7.91 7.35 9.54
C PHE A 339 -7.39 6.89 8.17
N LEU A 340 -8.17 7.13 7.11
CA LEU A 340 -7.83 6.74 5.74
C LEU A 340 -6.51 7.35 5.25
N SER A 341 -6.30 8.64 5.53
CA SER A 341 -5.13 9.37 5.08
C SER A 341 -3.86 9.00 5.83
N TYR A 342 -3.95 8.66 7.13
CA TYR A 342 -2.75 8.63 7.96
C TYR A 342 -2.65 7.45 8.93
N PHE A 343 -3.75 6.95 9.46
CA PHE A 343 -3.76 5.82 10.39
C PHE A 343 -3.79 4.46 9.68
N LYS A 344 -4.01 4.45 8.36
CA LYS A 344 -3.80 3.26 7.51
C LYS A 344 -2.40 2.65 7.70
N VAL A 345 -1.39 3.45 8.06
CA VAL A 345 -0.05 2.94 8.39
C VAL A 345 -0.07 1.98 9.58
N CYS A 346 -1.00 2.11 10.52
CA CYS A 346 -1.14 1.20 11.65
C CYS A 346 -1.85 -0.11 11.30
N SER A 347 -2.67 -0.15 10.24
CA SER A 347 -3.30 -1.40 9.76
C SER A 347 -2.42 -2.16 8.76
N LYS A 348 -1.51 -1.45 8.06
CA LYS A 348 -0.57 -2.03 7.08
C LYS A 348 0.27 -3.20 7.59
N PRO A 349 0.81 -3.22 8.83
CA PRO A 349 1.63 -4.33 9.30
C PRO A 349 0.97 -5.69 9.14
N MET A 350 -0.33 -5.79 9.42
CA MET A 350 -1.04 -7.06 9.35
C MET A 350 -1.22 -7.52 7.90
N ASP A 351 -1.57 -6.58 7.00
CA ASP A 351 -1.64 -6.85 5.56
C ASP A 351 -0.27 -7.27 5.00
N ASN A 352 0.78 -6.57 5.43
CA ASN A 352 2.16 -6.77 4.99
C ASN A 352 2.72 -8.11 5.46
N ILE A 353 2.53 -8.47 6.74
CA ILE A 353 2.93 -9.78 7.27
C ILE A 353 2.25 -10.90 6.49
N LEU A 354 0.94 -10.78 6.27
CA LEU A 354 0.19 -11.80 5.54
C LEU A 354 0.67 -11.92 4.09
N SER A 355 0.89 -10.79 3.41
CA SER A 355 1.46 -10.73 2.07
C SER A 355 2.85 -11.40 2.01
N GLN A 356 3.74 -11.08 2.94
CA GLN A 356 5.08 -11.67 3.01
C GLN A 356 5.05 -13.18 3.27
N ILE A 357 4.11 -13.67 4.08
CA ILE A 357 3.90 -15.11 4.26
C ILE A 357 3.54 -15.76 2.93
N PHE A 358 2.62 -15.16 2.16
CA PHE A 358 2.22 -15.68 0.85
C PHE A 358 3.36 -15.67 -0.17
N GLU A 359 4.20 -14.64 -0.18
CA GLU A 359 5.40 -14.59 -1.03
C GLU A 359 6.35 -15.76 -0.71
N PHE A 360 6.61 -16.01 0.58
CA PHE A 360 7.49 -17.12 0.97
C PHE A 360 6.89 -18.50 0.69
N ARG A 361 5.58 -18.64 0.77
CA ARG A 361 4.90 -19.89 0.40
C ARG A 361 4.95 -20.11 -1.12
N ALA A 362 4.75 -19.06 -1.90
CA ALA A 362 4.91 -19.09 -3.35
C ALA A 362 6.36 -19.43 -3.77
N ASP A 363 7.35 -18.85 -3.11
CA ASP A 363 8.77 -19.21 -3.30
C ASP A 363 9.04 -20.68 -2.96
N SER A 364 8.48 -21.17 -1.85
CA SER A 364 8.58 -22.58 -1.47
C SER A 364 7.89 -23.51 -2.46
N PHE A 365 6.77 -23.08 -3.02
CA PHE A 365 6.06 -23.84 -4.06
C PHE A 365 6.90 -23.93 -5.33
N ALA A 366 7.45 -22.80 -5.81
CA ALA A 366 8.38 -22.82 -6.94
C ALA A 366 9.59 -23.73 -6.69
N LYS A 367 10.13 -23.74 -5.46
CA LYS A 367 11.18 -24.68 -5.07
C LYS A 367 10.74 -26.14 -5.15
N SER A 368 9.51 -26.47 -4.77
CA SER A 368 8.96 -27.84 -4.89
C SER A 368 8.81 -28.32 -6.34
N LEU A 369 8.72 -27.39 -7.30
CA LEU A 369 8.74 -27.66 -8.73
C LEU A 369 10.17 -27.64 -9.32
N SER A 370 11.20 -27.67 -8.47
CA SER A 370 12.61 -27.58 -8.89
C SER A 370 13.00 -26.26 -9.58
N GLN A 371 12.20 -25.20 -9.45
CA GLN A 371 12.35 -23.93 -10.16
C GLN A 371 13.00 -22.81 -9.31
N HIS A 372 13.65 -23.17 -8.19
CA HIS A 372 14.29 -22.23 -7.26
C HIS A 372 15.46 -21.43 -7.86
N ILE A 373 16.32 -22.05 -8.70
CA ILE A 373 17.43 -21.35 -9.37
C ILE A 373 16.90 -20.36 -10.44
N PRO A 374 16.03 -20.78 -11.37
CA PRO A 374 15.30 -19.89 -12.27
C PRO A 374 14.64 -18.69 -11.58
N LEU A 375 13.95 -18.96 -10.47
CA LEU A 375 13.28 -17.92 -9.69
C LEU A 375 14.29 -16.97 -9.04
N ALA A 376 15.35 -17.49 -8.41
CA ALA A 376 16.40 -16.68 -7.79
C ALA A 376 17.05 -15.71 -8.77
N HIS A 377 17.39 -16.19 -9.98
CA HIS A 377 17.94 -15.36 -11.04
C HIS A 377 16.96 -14.24 -11.44
N SER A 378 15.69 -14.58 -11.66
CA SER A 378 14.67 -13.60 -12.02
C SER A 378 14.44 -12.57 -10.92
N LEU A 379 14.31 -12.98 -9.66
CA LEU A 379 14.13 -12.09 -8.51
C LEU A 379 15.28 -11.11 -8.36
N PHE A 380 16.51 -11.60 -8.50
CA PHE A 380 17.70 -10.77 -8.39
C PHE A 380 17.71 -9.69 -9.46
N PHE A 381 17.67 -10.05 -10.74
CA PHE A 381 17.78 -9.05 -11.81
C PHE A 381 16.57 -8.12 -11.93
N ILE A 382 15.36 -8.56 -11.57
CA ILE A 382 14.18 -7.69 -11.55
C ILE A 382 14.29 -6.64 -10.44
N SER A 383 14.76 -7.04 -9.26
CA SER A 383 14.79 -6.18 -8.07
C SER A 383 16.05 -5.32 -7.98
N PHE A 384 17.16 -5.81 -8.55
CA PHE A 384 18.50 -5.22 -8.47
C PHE A 384 18.55 -3.75 -8.88
N ASN A 385 17.72 -3.32 -9.85
CA ASN A 385 17.67 -1.92 -10.30
C ASN A 385 16.47 -1.13 -9.76
N LYS A 386 15.64 -1.72 -8.90
CA LYS A 386 14.36 -1.14 -8.46
C LYS A 386 14.27 -0.81 -6.99
N ALA A 387 14.96 -1.59 -6.15
CA ALA A 387 14.90 -1.46 -4.70
C ALA A 387 16.24 -1.83 -4.06
N PRO A 388 16.51 -1.35 -2.83
CA PRO A 388 17.63 -1.83 -2.05
C PRO A 388 17.56 -3.35 -1.88
N PHE A 389 18.71 -4.01 -2.00
CA PHE A 389 18.81 -5.47 -1.91
C PHE A 389 18.38 -6.01 -0.54
N VAL A 390 18.65 -5.23 0.51
CA VAL A 390 18.30 -5.51 1.90
C VAL A 390 17.41 -4.43 2.49
N SER A 391 16.69 -4.78 3.54
CA SER A 391 15.94 -3.86 4.41
C SER A 391 15.99 -4.34 5.84
N SER A 392 15.83 -3.45 6.83
CA SER A 392 15.78 -3.94 8.20
C SER A 392 14.53 -4.79 8.41
N LYS A 393 14.66 -5.84 9.23
CA LYS A 393 13.55 -6.77 9.49
C LYS A 393 12.33 -6.07 10.09
N LEU A 394 12.56 -5.12 11.00
CA LEU A 394 11.49 -4.35 11.63
C LEU A 394 10.72 -3.52 10.60
N TYR A 395 11.44 -2.75 9.78
CA TYR A 395 10.81 -1.91 8.77
C TYR A 395 10.10 -2.74 7.69
N SER A 396 10.78 -3.77 7.18
CA SER A 396 10.24 -4.69 6.17
C SER A 396 8.94 -5.32 6.63
N THR A 397 8.91 -5.91 7.84
CA THR A 397 7.72 -6.57 8.40
C THR A 397 6.53 -5.61 8.54
N LEU A 398 6.79 -4.35 8.92
CA LEU A 398 5.73 -3.39 9.20
C LEU A 398 5.23 -2.67 7.94
N LEU A 399 6.10 -2.39 6.97
CA LEU A 399 5.83 -1.41 5.91
C LEU A 399 5.97 -1.93 4.48
N TYR A 400 6.63 -3.07 4.25
CA TYR A 400 6.76 -3.67 2.93
C TYR A 400 5.75 -4.77 2.66
N THR A 401 5.22 -4.80 1.44
CA THR A 401 4.32 -5.87 0.96
C THR A 401 5.09 -7.13 0.57
N HIS A 402 6.36 -7.00 0.17
CA HIS A 402 7.24 -8.11 -0.18
C HIS A 402 8.43 -8.18 0.79
N PRO A 403 8.93 -9.37 1.13
CA PRO A 403 10.19 -9.50 1.84
C PRO A 403 11.35 -8.94 1.01
N SER A 404 12.49 -8.65 1.65
CA SER A 404 13.65 -8.17 0.90
C SER A 404 14.14 -9.24 -0.09
N THR A 405 14.76 -8.80 -1.19
CA THR A 405 15.31 -9.72 -2.18
C THR A 405 16.32 -10.67 -1.53
N TYR A 406 17.17 -10.13 -0.65
CA TYR A 406 18.09 -10.93 0.16
C TYR A 406 17.39 -12.01 0.98
N ASP A 407 16.32 -11.67 1.73
CA ASP A 407 15.61 -12.65 2.57
C ASP A 407 14.99 -13.79 1.75
N ARG A 408 14.44 -13.45 0.57
CA ARG A 408 13.86 -14.43 -0.36
C ARG A 408 14.93 -15.36 -0.94
N LEU A 409 16.02 -14.80 -1.44
CA LEU A 409 17.13 -15.59 -2.01
C LEU A 409 17.78 -16.50 -0.97
N LYS A 410 17.99 -15.99 0.24
CA LYS A 410 18.52 -16.80 1.35
C LYS A 410 17.61 -17.98 1.66
N LYS A 411 16.29 -17.79 1.64
CA LYS A 411 15.33 -18.88 1.88
C LYS A 411 15.27 -19.89 0.75
N LEU A 412 15.51 -19.47 -0.50
CA LEU A 412 15.58 -20.37 -1.66
C LEU A 412 16.83 -21.26 -1.63
N ASP A 413 17.96 -20.80 -1.05
CA ASP A 413 19.20 -21.57 -0.95
C ASP A 413 19.22 -22.57 0.23
N LEU A 414 18.43 -22.35 1.28
CA LEU A 414 18.30 -23.29 2.39
C LEU A 414 17.76 -24.63 1.90
N LYS A 415 18.39 -25.75 2.27
CA LYS A 415 17.98 -27.11 1.85
C LYS A 415 16.58 -27.47 2.32
#